data_AF-A0A7X9PJQ5-F1
#
_entry.id   AF-A0A7X9PJQ5-F1
#
_cell.length_a   1.000
_cell.length_b   1.000
_cell.length_c   1.000
_cell.angle_alpha   90.00
_cell.angle_beta   90.00
_cell.angle_gamma   90.00
#
_symmetry.space_group_name_H-M   'P 1'
#
loop_
_entity.id
_entity.type
_entity.pdbx_description
1 polymer ?
#
loop_
_entity_poly.entity_id
_entity_poly.type
_entity_poly.pdbx_seq_one_letter_code
_entity_poly.pdbx_strand_id
1 'polypeptide(L)'
;MFAKIVSLLLLSGIKFIFAFPVAAKLHFSCLNTIFITSMGGVAGIIFFSFFWEHVIKIYLWFVHSYLYRYPKIRKALRQLKYRFVKPKEERKIPFKRKRKYVWLKNNSGVLGIAFLTPILLSIPLGTFLAVRFFGRNPKTIFVLSITLVVWSVVISCLVHFAEFRY
;
A
#
# COMPACT_ATOMS: atom_id res chain seq x y z
N MET A 1 12.21 18.90 -19.49
CA MET A 1 11.93 17.46 -19.65
C MET A 1 12.11 16.70 -18.33
N PHE A 2 13.26 16.83 -17.66
CA PHE A 2 13.53 16.17 -16.38
C PHE A 2 12.47 16.40 -15.28
N ALA A 3 12.07 17.66 -15.05
CA ALA A 3 11.06 17.98 -14.04
C ALA A 3 9.70 17.30 -14.27
N LYS A 4 9.30 17.09 -15.55
CA LYS A 4 8.07 16.38 -15.91
C LYS A 4 8.15 14.89 -15.54
N ILE A 5 9.32 14.28 -15.71
CA ILE A 5 9.56 12.88 -15.36
C ILE A 5 9.53 12.70 -13.84
N VAL A 6 10.23 13.59 -13.12
CA VAL A 6 10.28 13.55 -11.65
C VAL A 6 8.89 13.77 -11.04
N SER A 7 8.12 14.73 -11.55
CA SER A 7 6.76 14.97 -11.06
C SER A 7 5.85 13.76 -11.29
N LEU A 8 5.92 13.14 -12.47
CA LEU A 8 5.16 11.93 -12.78
C LEU A 8 5.55 10.75 -11.89
N LEU A 9 6.86 10.57 -11.66
CA LEU A 9 7.40 9.52 -10.80
C LEU A 9 6.90 9.67 -9.36
N LEU A 10 7.00 10.88 -8.78
CA LEU A 10 6.50 11.16 -7.43
C LEU A 10 4.98 11.00 -7.33
N LEU A 11 4.23 11.53 -8.31
CA LEU A 11 2.78 11.42 -8.34
C LEU A 11 2.34 9.96 -8.41
N SER A 12 3.00 9.16 -9.25
CA SER A 12 2.70 7.73 -9.37
C SER A 12 2.96 6.96 -8.08
N GLY A 13 3.96 7.37 -7.29
CA GLY A 13 4.26 6.76 -5.98
C GLY A 13 3.25 7.10 -4.88
N ILE A 14 2.51 8.21 -5.00
CA ILE A 14 1.53 8.64 -3.98
C ILE A 14 0.09 8.31 -4.43
N LYS A 15 -0.26 8.70 -5.66
CA LYS A 15 -1.59 8.53 -6.27
C LYS A 15 -1.45 7.98 -7.70
N PHE A 16 -1.23 6.68 -7.78
CA PHE A 16 -1.00 5.93 -9.02
C PHE A 16 -1.97 6.27 -10.16
N ILE A 17 -3.28 6.26 -9.90
CA ILE A 17 -4.32 6.50 -10.93
C ILE A 17 -4.22 7.90 -11.54
N PHE A 18 -3.88 8.93 -10.75
CA PHE A 18 -3.74 10.29 -11.29
C PHE A 18 -2.50 10.48 -12.14
N ALA A 19 -1.52 9.57 -12.07
CA ALA A 19 -0.34 9.66 -12.91
C ALA A 19 -0.68 9.48 -14.40
N PHE A 20 -1.68 8.66 -14.77
CA PHE A 20 -1.98 8.39 -16.18
C PHE A 20 -2.61 9.59 -16.92
N PRO A 21 -3.65 10.25 -16.40
CA PRO A 21 -4.17 11.48 -17.03
C PRO A 21 -3.14 12.61 -17.08
N VAL A 22 -2.24 12.67 -16.08
CA VAL A 22 -1.14 13.66 -16.08
C VAL A 22 -0.08 13.30 -17.12
N ALA A 23 0.23 12.02 -17.32
CA ALA A 23 1.16 11.57 -18.35
C ALA A 23 0.64 11.90 -19.76
N ALA A 24 -0.65 11.66 -19.99
CA ALA A 24 -1.41 12.04 -21.17
C ALA A 24 -1.28 13.54 -21.47
N LYS A 25 -1.63 14.40 -20.50
CA LYS A 25 -1.46 15.86 -20.61
C LYS A 25 -0.03 16.33 -20.88
N LEU A 26 0.97 15.56 -20.47
CA LEU A 26 2.38 15.86 -20.71
C LEU A 26 2.90 15.30 -22.03
N HIS A 27 2.03 14.68 -22.84
CA HIS A 27 2.30 14.04 -24.13
C HIS A 27 3.41 12.97 -24.05
N PHE A 28 3.42 12.18 -22.98
CA PHE A 28 4.33 11.04 -22.88
C PHE A 28 3.82 9.86 -23.72
N SER A 29 4.73 9.18 -24.42
CA SER A 29 4.44 7.91 -25.08
C SER A 29 3.97 6.85 -24.07
N CYS A 30 3.10 5.95 -24.50
CA CYS A 30 2.56 4.86 -23.68
C CYS A 30 3.65 4.06 -22.97
N LEU A 31 4.74 3.71 -23.66
CA LEU A 31 5.87 2.98 -23.07
C LEU A 31 6.56 3.78 -21.96
N ASN A 32 6.81 5.07 -22.19
CA ASN A 32 7.44 5.94 -21.20
C ASN A 32 6.55 6.09 -19.96
N THR A 33 5.24 6.20 -20.15
CA THR A 33 4.26 6.23 -19.05
C THR A 33 4.32 4.94 -18.24
N ILE A 34 4.34 3.77 -18.89
CA ILE A 34 4.44 2.46 -18.21
C ILE A 34 5.74 2.38 -17.39
N PHE A 35 6.89 2.73 -17.98
CA PHE A 35 8.18 2.67 -17.28
C PHE A 35 8.23 3.62 -16.08
N ILE A 36 7.87 4.89 -16.27
CA ILE A 36 7.97 5.91 -15.21
C ILE A 36 7.00 5.60 -14.07
N THR A 37 5.74 5.23 -14.39
CA THR A 37 4.73 4.92 -13.36
C THR A 37 5.02 3.61 -12.64
N SER A 38 5.60 2.62 -13.31
CA SER A 38 6.03 1.37 -12.67
C SER A 38 7.19 1.61 -11.72
N MET A 39 8.21 2.36 -12.16
CA MET A 39 9.36 2.71 -11.31
C MET A 39 8.94 3.54 -10.10
N GLY A 40 8.14 4.58 -10.30
CA GLY A 40 7.65 5.43 -9.21
C GLY A 40 6.69 4.71 -8.27
N GLY A 41 5.81 3.86 -8.80
CA GLY A 41 4.90 3.04 -8.02
C GLY A 41 5.61 2.00 -7.16
N VAL A 42 6.57 1.27 -7.72
CA VAL A 42 7.41 0.30 -6.97
C VAL A 42 8.26 1.01 -5.92
N ALA A 43 8.88 2.13 -6.27
CA ALA A 43 9.63 2.94 -5.30
C ALA A 43 8.73 3.43 -4.16
N GLY A 44 7.51 3.87 -4.48
CA GLY A 44 6.49 4.22 -3.49
C GLY A 44 6.11 3.05 -2.59
N ILE A 45 5.87 1.86 -3.14
CA ILE A 45 5.56 0.65 -2.36
C ILE A 45 6.66 0.36 -1.33
N ILE A 46 7.92 0.38 -1.79
CA ILE A 46 9.07 0.14 -0.93
C ILE A 46 9.12 1.23 0.14
N PHE A 47 9.13 2.50 -0.25
CA PHE A 47 9.18 3.63 0.67
C PHE A 47 8.10 3.57 1.75
N PHE A 48 6.82 3.42 1.36
CA PHE A 48 5.71 3.38 2.31
C PHE A 48 5.75 2.14 3.20
N SER A 49 6.23 0.99 2.69
CA SER A 49 6.36 -0.21 3.51
C SER A 49 7.27 -0.02 4.74
N PHE A 50 8.33 0.81 4.60
CA PHE A 50 9.22 1.16 5.71
C PHE A 50 8.73 2.38 6.49
N PHE A 51 8.16 3.37 5.80
CA PHE A 51 7.68 4.61 6.40
C PHE A 51 6.62 4.36 7.47
N TRP A 52 5.67 3.46 7.20
CA TRP A 52 4.59 3.17 8.16
C TRP A 52 5.07 2.60 9.49
N GLU A 53 6.14 1.81 9.50
CA GLU A 53 6.72 1.32 10.76
C GLU A 53 7.24 2.48 11.62
N HIS A 54 7.84 3.50 10.99
CA HIS A 54 8.33 4.70 11.68
C HIS A 54 7.18 5.55 12.18
N VAL A 55 6.16 5.79 11.35
CA VAL A 55 4.95 6.54 11.75
C VAL A 55 4.27 5.90 12.95
N ILE A 56 4.10 4.58 12.97
CA ILE A 56 3.51 3.86 14.10
C ILE A 56 4.38 4.01 15.35
N LYS A 57 5.70 3.87 15.24
CA LYS A 57 6.62 4.04 16.37
C LYS A 57 6.57 5.46 16.93
N ILE A 58 6.56 6.48 16.07
CA ILE A 58 6.45 7.89 16.46
C ILE A 58 5.10 8.16 17.13
N TYR A 59 4.00 7.68 16.56
CA TYR A 59 2.68 7.79 17.16
C TYR A 59 2.64 7.15 18.55
N LEU A 60 3.15 5.92 18.68
CA LEU A 60 3.22 5.23 19.96
C LEU A 60 4.14 5.93 20.95
N TRP A 61 5.25 6.51 20.49
CA TRP A 61 6.17 7.30 21.31
C TRP A 61 5.49 8.59 21.79
N PHE A 62 4.82 9.34 20.93
CA PHE A 62 4.10 10.57 21.26
C PHE A 62 3.01 10.29 22.30
N VAL A 63 2.22 9.26 22.05
CA VAL A 63 1.19 8.77 22.97
C VAL A 63 1.80 8.30 24.29
N HIS A 64 2.98 7.67 24.28
CA HIS A 64 3.67 7.29 25.50
C HIS A 64 4.22 8.51 26.27
N SER A 65 4.73 9.51 25.56
CA SER A 65 5.31 10.72 26.13
C SER A 65 4.25 11.60 26.80
N TYR A 66 3.09 11.76 26.15
CA TYR A 66 2.05 12.70 26.60
C TYR A 66 0.88 12.03 27.34
N LEU A 67 0.35 10.91 26.84
CA LEU A 67 -0.89 10.29 27.35
C LEU A 67 -0.65 9.20 28.42
N TYR A 68 0.58 8.71 28.58
CA TYR A 68 0.89 7.62 29.51
C TYR A 68 0.92 8.02 30.99
N ARG A 69 0.86 9.33 31.27
CA ARG A 69 0.68 9.91 32.61
C ARG A 69 -0.69 9.52 33.22
N TYR A 70 -1.71 9.22 32.40
CA TYR A 70 -3.05 8.86 32.86
C TYR A 70 -3.24 7.34 33.00
N PRO A 71 -3.56 6.82 34.22
CA PRO A 71 -3.60 5.37 34.49
C PRO A 71 -4.72 4.61 33.76
N LYS A 72 -5.86 5.26 33.46
CA LYS A 72 -6.95 4.68 32.65
C LYS A 72 -6.52 4.47 31.19
N ILE A 73 -5.84 5.46 30.61
CA ILE A 73 -5.35 5.46 29.23
C ILE A 73 -4.20 4.46 29.06
N ARG A 74 -3.33 4.33 30.07
CA ARG A 74 -2.22 3.37 30.11
C ARG A 74 -2.65 1.91 29.82
N LYS A 75 -3.79 1.46 30.37
CA LYS A 75 -4.32 0.10 30.13
C LYS A 75 -4.79 -0.07 28.68
N ALA A 76 -5.52 0.90 28.12
CA ALA A 76 -5.98 0.88 26.74
C ALA A 76 -4.80 0.91 25.74
N LEU A 77 -3.80 1.75 26.00
CA LEU A 77 -2.59 1.86 25.19
C LEU A 77 -1.71 0.62 25.23
N ARG A 78 -1.63 -0.08 26.37
CA ARG A 78 -0.96 -1.39 26.43
C ARG A 78 -1.63 -2.39 25.49
N GLN A 79 -2.96 -2.42 25.44
CA GLN A 79 -3.69 -3.30 24.53
C GLN A 79 -3.47 -2.93 23.06
N LEU A 80 -3.40 -1.63 22.74
CA LEU A 80 -3.10 -1.14 21.39
C LEU A 80 -1.64 -1.46 20.99
N LYS A 81 -0.65 -1.18 21.86
CA LYS A 81 0.76 -1.53 21.61
C LYS A 81 0.93 -3.02 21.34
N TYR A 82 0.24 -3.89 22.08
CA TYR A 82 0.22 -5.33 21.80
C TYR A 82 -0.47 -5.69 20.47
N ARG A 83 -1.49 -4.95 20.02
CA ARG A 83 -2.11 -5.14 18.70
C ARG A 83 -1.28 -4.59 17.54
N PHE A 84 -0.56 -3.48 17.74
CA PHE A 84 0.16 -2.75 16.69
C PHE A 84 1.63 -3.18 16.54
N VAL A 85 2.31 -3.64 17.61
CA VAL A 85 3.75 -3.91 17.62
C VAL A 85 4.11 -5.40 17.59
N LYS A 86 3.31 -6.29 18.20
CA LYS A 86 3.55 -7.74 18.14
C LYS A 86 2.62 -8.40 17.12
N PRO A 87 3.12 -9.27 16.22
CA PRO A 87 2.24 -10.19 15.49
C PRO A 87 1.48 -11.01 16.54
N LYS A 88 0.16 -11.06 16.38
CA LYS A 88 -0.77 -11.69 17.31
C LYS A 88 -0.36 -13.13 17.59
N GLU A 89 0.21 -13.39 18.77
CA GLU A 89 0.26 -14.73 19.34
C GLU A 89 -1.17 -15.27 19.44
N GLU A 90 -1.38 -16.47 18.92
CA GLU A 90 -2.69 -17.04 18.67
C GLU A 90 -3.47 -17.23 19.98
N ARG A 91 -4.33 -16.27 20.33
CA ARG A 91 -5.39 -16.54 21.30
C ARG A 91 -6.29 -17.64 20.74
N LYS A 92 -6.56 -18.66 21.56
CA LYS A 92 -7.42 -19.80 21.27
C LYS A 92 -8.86 -19.34 21.00
N ILE A 93 -9.15 -18.93 19.76
CA ILE A 93 -10.51 -18.63 19.26
C ILE A 93 -11.20 -19.98 18.98
N PRO A 94 -12.50 -20.16 19.26
CA PRO A 94 -13.22 -21.40 18.97
C PRO A 94 -13.05 -21.86 17.51
N PHE A 95 -12.68 -23.13 17.35
CA PHE A 95 -12.16 -23.78 16.14
C PHE A 95 -13.02 -23.58 14.87
N LYS A 96 -14.36 -23.55 15.01
CA LYS A 96 -15.29 -23.41 13.86
C LYS A 96 -15.23 -22.04 13.18
N ARG A 97 -15.03 -20.94 13.93
CA ARG A 97 -14.83 -19.59 13.36
C ARG A 97 -13.39 -19.40 12.86
N LYS A 98 -12.44 -20.17 13.39
CA LYS A 98 -11.04 -20.21 12.92
C LYS A 98 -10.97 -20.64 11.45
N ARG A 99 -11.76 -21.64 11.02
CA ARG A 99 -11.65 -22.21 9.66
C ARG A 99 -11.97 -21.21 8.54
N LYS A 100 -13.03 -20.40 8.63
CA LYS A 100 -13.36 -19.39 7.59
C LYS A 100 -12.36 -18.22 7.54
N TYR A 101 -11.92 -17.70 8.70
CA TYR A 101 -10.96 -16.61 8.76
C TYR A 101 -9.54 -17.05 8.35
N VAL A 102 -9.14 -18.26 8.78
CA VAL A 102 -7.87 -18.87 8.37
C VAL A 102 -7.93 -19.25 6.88
N TRP A 103 -9.05 -19.73 6.35
CA TRP A 103 -9.20 -20.02 4.92
C TRP A 103 -9.13 -18.76 4.05
N LEU A 104 -9.77 -17.66 4.45
CA LEU A 104 -9.65 -16.36 3.77
C LEU A 104 -8.21 -15.81 3.81
N LYS A 105 -7.47 -16.06 4.91
CA LYS A 105 -6.06 -15.72 5.06
C LYS A 105 -5.11 -16.65 4.27
N ASN A 106 -5.40 -17.95 4.19
CA ASN A 106 -4.52 -18.96 3.59
C ASN A 106 -4.65 -19.07 2.07
N ASN A 107 -5.85 -18.89 1.50
CA ASN A 107 -6.06 -19.30 0.11
C ASN A 107 -5.85 -18.19 -0.92
N SER A 108 -6.12 -16.91 -0.59
CA SER A 108 -6.09 -15.84 -1.60
C SER A 108 -5.97 -14.40 -1.08
N GLY A 109 -5.86 -14.18 0.24
CA GLY A 109 -6.04 -12.85 0.83
C GLY A 109 -5.04 -11.79 0.35
N VAL A 110 -3.76 -12.15 0.18
CA VAL A 110 -2.72 -11.21 -0.28
C VAL A 110 -3.04 -10.74 -1.69
N LEU A 111 -3.42 -11.68 -2.56
CA LEU A 111 -3.72 -11.43 -3.96
C LEU A 111 -4.99 -10.60 -4.10
N GLY A 112 -6.04 -10.92 -3.35
CA GLY A 112 -7.32 -10.18 -3.41
C GLY A 112 -7.17 -8.73 -2.98
N ILE A 113 -6.47 -8.46 -1.86
CA ILE A 113 -6.20 -7.08 -1.43
C ILE A 113 -5.25 -6.40 -2.42
N ALA A 114 -4.21 -7.09 -2.90
CA ALA A 114 -3.28 -6.55 -3.90
C ALA A 114 -3.96 -6.22 -5.24
N PHE A 115 -4.97 -6.99 -5.67
CA PHE A 115 -5.73 -6.73 -6.90
C PHE A 115 -6.67 -5.53 -6.77
N LEU A 116 -7.28 -5.37 -5.59
CA LEU A 116 -8.14 -4.24 -5.27
C LEU A 116 -7.34 -2.95 -5.04
N THR A 117 -6.10 -3.04 -4.58
CA THR A 117 -5.32 -1.85 -4.18
C THR A 117 -5.08 -0.82 -5.30
N PRO A 118 -4.61 -1.15 -6.52
CA PRO A 118 -4.21 -0.14 -7.49
C PRO A 118 -5.39 0.70 -8.01
N ILE A 119 -6.62 0.16 -7.93
CA ILE A 119 -7.84 0.82 -8.39
C ILE A 119 -8.56 1.57 -7.25
N LEU A 120 -8.61 0.99 -6.04
CA LEU A 120 -9.47 1.50 -4.95
C LEU A 120 -8.69 2.18 -3.81
N LEU A 121 -7.39 1.93 -3.66
CA LEU A 121 -6.59 2.40 -2.52
C LEU A 121 -5.26 2.98 -2.98
N SER A 122 -5.05 4.28 -2.75
CA SER A 122 -3.76 4.96 -2.95
C SER A 122 -2.59 4.11 -2.43
N ILE A 123 -1.45 4.09 -3.13
CA ILE A 123 -0.26 3.30 -2.74
C ILE A 123 0.08 3.41 -1.24
N PRO A 124 0.06 4.60 -0.60
CA PRO A 124 0.32 4.69 0.84
C PRO A 124 -0.65 3.85 1.68
N LEU A 125 -1.94 3.84 1.33
CA LEU A 125 -2.97 3.11 2.07
C LEU A 125 -2.94 1.62 1.73
N GLY A 126 -2.77 1.26 0.46
CA GLY A 126 -2.69 -0.14 0.02
C GLY A 126 -1.49 -0.87 0.63
N THR A 127 -0.33 -0.23 0.65
CA THR A 127 0.90 -0.76 1.26
C THR A 127 0.76 -0.89 2.77
N PHE A 128 0.16 0.10 3.43
CA PHE A 128 -0.16 0.03 4.86
C PHE A 128 -1.01 -1.21 5.19
N LEU A 129 -2.12 -1.39 4.46
CA LEU A 129 -3.03 -2.53 4.65
C LEU A 129 -2.31 -3.85 4.40
N ALA A 130 -1.59 -3.97 3.28
CA ALA A 130 -0.91 -5.20 2.91
C ALA A 130 0.17 -5.60 3.94
N VAL A 131 1.03 -4.67 4.36
CA VAL A 131 2.04 -4.90 5.40
C VAL A 131 1.37 -5.25 6.73
N ARG A 132 0.23 -4.65 7.04
CA ARG A 132 -0.50 -4.90 8.29
C ARG A 132 -1.14 -6.29 8.36
N PHE A 133 -1.76 -6.73 7.27
CA PHE A 133 -2.48 -8.00 7.21
C PHE A 133 -1.54 -9.19 6.96
N PHE A 134 -0.51 -9.00 6.14
CA PHE A 134 0.36 -10.09 5.67
C PHE A 134 1.80 -9.99 6.17
N GLY A 135 2.15 -8.92 6.86
CA GLY A 135 3.52 -8.64 7.30
C GLY A 135 4.38 -8.03 6.19
N ARG A 136 5.48 -7.39 6.61
CA ARG A 136 6.53 -6.88 5.72
C ARG A 136 7.42 -8.03 5.22
N ASN A 137 6.83 -8.92 4.43
CA ASN A 137 7.53 -10.02 3.80
C ASN A 137 7.91 -9.65 2.36
N PRO A 138 9.07 -10.12 1.84
CA PRO A 138 9.47 -9.84 0.45
C PRO A 138 8.42 -10.32 -0.54
N LYS A 139 7.73 -11.44 -0.24
CA LYS A 139 6.60 -11.95 -1.03
C LYS A 139 5.46 -10.94 -1.14
N THR A 140 5.09 -10.27 -0.05
CA THR A 140 4.02 -9.25 -0.04
C THR A 140 4.40 -8.06 -0.92
N ILE A 141 5.64 -7.57 -0.77
CA ILE A 141 6.15 -6.45 -1.57
C ILE A 141 6.19 -6.83 -3.05
N PHE A 142 6.70 -8.02 -3.37
CA PHE A 142 6.80 -8.52 -4.73
C PHE A 142 5.42 -8.67 -5.41
N VAL A 143 4.44 -9.23 -4.70
CA VAL A 143 3.06 -9.35 -5.21
C VAL A 143 2.44 -7.98 -5.46
N LEU A 144 2.64 -7.00 -4.58
CA LEU A 144 2.19 -5.62 -4.79
C LEU A 144 2.87 -4.99 -6.01
N SER A 145 4.17 -5.18 -6.18
CA SER A 145 4.93 -4.66 -7.32
C SER A 145 4.47 -5.27 -8.64
N ILE A 146 4.31 -6.59 -8.73
CA ILE A 146 3.80 -7.25 -9.94
C ILE A 146 2.41 -6.75 -10.28
N THR A 147 1.52 -6.73 -9.29
CA THR A 147 0.13 -6.30 -9.53
C THR A 147 0.10 -4.85 -10.00
N LEU A 148 0.91 -3.98 -9.40
CA LEU A 148 1.03 -2.59 -9.84
C LEU A 148 1.54 -2.46 -11.28
N VAL A 149 2.53 -3.25 -11.70
CA VAL A 149 3.04 -3.26 -13.09
C VAL A 149 1.97 -3.76 -14.06
N VAL A 150 1.20 -4.78 -13.70
CA VAL A 150 0.08 -5.25 -14.54
C VAL A 150 -0.95 -4.12 -14.71
N TRP A 151 -1.31 -3.42 -13.63
CA TRP A 151 -2.21 -2.28 -13.71
C TRP A 151 -1.64 -1.07 -14.45
N SER A 152 -0.32 -0.85 -14.43
CA SER A 152 0.29 0.25 -15.19
C SER A 152 0.12 0.04 -16.70
N VAL A 153 0.31 -1.19 -17.16
CA VAL A 153 0.09 -1.56 -18.57
C VAL A 153 -1.38 -1.41 -18.94
N VAL A 154 -2.30 -1.96 -18.13
CA VAL A 154 -3.74 -1.90 -18.41
C VAL A 154 -4.23 -0.46 -18.49
N ILE A 155 -3.93 0.37 -17.48
CA ILE A 155 -4.42 1.75 -17.44
C ILE A 155 -3.74 2.61 -18.51
N SER A 156 -2.43 2.46 -18.74
CA SER A 156 -1.74 3.21 -19.79
C SER A 156 -2.30 2.88 -21.18
N CYS A 157 -2.62 1.61 -21.44
CA CYS A 157 -3.25 1.18 -22.67
C CYS A 157 -4.66 1.78 -22.83
N LEU A 158 -5.49 1.72 -21.77
CA LEU A 158 -6.83 2.33 -21.76
C LEU A 158 -6.79 3.84 -22.01
N VAL A 159 -5.88 4.56 -21.34
CA VAL A 159 -5.74 6.02 -21.48
C VAL A 159 -5.26 6.37 -22.88
N HIS A 160 -4.30 5.63 -23.44
CA HIS A 160 -3.84 5.87 -24.79
C HIS A 160 -4.95 5.66 -25.83
N PHE A 161 -5.75 4.60 -25.69
CA PHE A 161 -6.93 4.37 -26.53
C PHE A 161 -8.00 5.46 -26.36
N ALA A 162 -8.14 6.03 -25.15
CA ALA A 162 -9.07 7.12 -24.90
C ALA A 162 -8.58 8.45 -25.53
N GLU A 163 -7.27 8.73 -25.49
CA GLU A 163 -6.69 9.91 -26.16
C GLU A 163 -6.90 9.89 -27.68
N PHE A 164 -6.80 8.73 -28.33
CA PHE A 164 -7.09 8.63 -29.77
C PHE A 164 -8.55 8.95 -30.16
N ARG A 165 -9.46 9.03 -29.18
CA ARG A 165 -10.87 9.37 -29.41
C ARG A 165 -11.18 10.86 -29.23
N TYR A 166 -10.22 11.68 -28.82
CA TYR A 166 -10.35 13.13 -28.68
C TYR A 166 -9.41 13.87 -29.64
#